data_AF-A0A821Y8D0-F1
#
_entry.id   AF-A0A821Y8D0-F1
#
_cell.length_a   1.000
_cell.length_b   1.000
_cell.length_c   1.000
_cell.angle_alpha   90.00
_cell.angle_beta   90.00
_cell.angle_gamma   90.00
#
_symmetry.space_group_name_H-M   'P 1'
#
loop_
_entity.id
_entity.type
_entity.pdbx_description
1 polymer ?
#
loop_
_entity_poly.entity_id
_entity_poly.type
_entity_poly.pdbx_seq_one_letter_code
_entity_poly.pdbx_strand_id
1 'polypeptide(L)'
;MPQIKWIFLADDDTILGVQRLSEVLSCYRGGGDVTILGERYGYGYGKKDAIHKGYDYITGGGGTALSVGAAKLLSQCACASLSAPDDMTLGACATHRLRVPLTHSPLFHQARPQDYPREVLARDRPISFHRHSTPDPLKVYATWFQHDDLALRRRDEL
;
A
#
# COMPACT_ATOMS: atom_id res chain seq x y z
N MET A 1 -19.72 1.47 -11.49
CA MET A 1 -19.20 0.22 -10.89
C MET A 1 -19.65 0.11 -9.43
N PRO A 2 -20.92 -0.19 -9.14
CA PRO A 2 -21.44 -0.17 -7.75
C PRO A 2 -20.91 -1.30 -6.83
N GLN A 3 -20.08 -2.23 -7.34
CA GLN A 3 -19.56 -3.39 -6.59
C GLN A 3 -18.08 -3.28 -6.17
N ILE A 4 -17.34 -2.27 -6.63
CA ILE A 4 -15.91 -2.14 -6.29
C ILE A 4 -15.79 -1.45 -4.94
N LYS A 5 -15.15 -2.11 -3.96
CA LYS A 5 -14.88 -1.53 -2.64
C LYS A 5 -13.48 -0.95 -2.51
N TRP A 6 -12.52 -1.47 -3.26
CA TRP A 6 -11.11 -1.17 -3.09
C TRP A 6 -10.43 -0.97 -4.45
N ILE A 7 -9.50 -0.03 -4.48
CA ILE A 7 -8.56 0.23 -5.56
C ILE A 7 -7.18 0.01 -4.95
N PHE A 8 -6.38 -0.87 -5.53
CA PHE A 8 -4.99 -1.07 -5.14
C PHE A 8 -4.10 -0.36 -6.16
N LEU A 9 -3.44 0.71 -5.74
CA LEU A 9 -2.48 1.45 -6.55
C LEU A 9 -1.10 0.85 -6.30
N ALA A 10 -0.42 0.41 -7.37
CA ALA A 10 0.85 -0.28 -7.30
C ALA A 10 1.75 0.10 -8.48
N ASP A 11 3.06 -0.04 -8.29
CA ASP A 11 4.03 0.07 -9.36
C ASP A 11 4.01 -1.23 -10.20
N ASP A 12 4.53 -1.16 -11.42
CA ASP A 12 4.66 -2.31 -12.31
C ASP A 12 5.67 -3.35 -11.80
N ASP A 13 6.51 -2.97 -10.84
CA ASP A 13 7.45 -3.83 -10.13
C ASP A 13 7.03 -4.20 -8.68
N THR A 14 5.77 -3.95 -8.30
CA THR A 14 5.16 -4.45 -7.05
C THR A 14 4.54 -5.83 -7.26
N ILE A 15 4.83 -6.77 -6.36
CA ILE A 15 4.19 -8.09 -6.32
C ILE A 15 3.32 -8.22 -5.07
N LEU A 16 2.12 -8.79 -5.19
CA LEU A 16 1.19 -8.95 -4.06
C LEU A 16 0.50 -10.32 -4.03
N GLY A 17 0.11 -10.73 -2.82
CA GLY A 17 -0.79 -11.87 -2.59
C GLY A 17 -2.23 -11.40 -2.49
N VAL A 18 -3.08 -11.81 -3.44
CA VAL A 18 -4.48 -11.35 -3.56
C VAL A 18 -5.33 -11.86 -2.41
N GLN A 19 -5.13 -13.10 -1.98
CA GLN A 19 -5.87 -13.67 -0.85
C GLN A 19 -5.57 -12.91 0.43
N ARG A 20 -4.30 -12.64 0.72
CA ARG A 20 -3.88 -11.90 1.92
C ARG A 20 -4.36 -10.46 1.91
N LEU A 21 -4.25 -9.80 0.75
CA LEU A 21 -4.81 -8.46 0.59
C LEU A 21 -6.31 -8.47 0.91
N SER A 22 -7.06 -9.42 0.37
CA SER A 22 -8.51 -9.53 0.60
C SER A 22 -8.86 -9.79 2.07
N GLU A 23 -8.13 -10.69 2.74
CA GLU A 23 -8.26 -10.95 4.18
C GLU A 23 -8.07 -9.67 5.00
N VAL A 24 -6.98 -8.93 4.75
CA VAL A 24 -6.67 -7.71 5.49
C VAL A 24 -7.70 -6.62 5.21
N LEU A 25 -8.08 -6.42 3.95
CA LEU A 25 -9.08 -5.43 3.55
C LEU A 25 -10.48 -5.73 4.10
N SER A 26 -10.78 -6.98 4.43
CA SER A 26 -12.04 -7.36 5.09
C SER A 26 -12.19 -6.77 6.51
N CYS A 27 -11.08 -6.41 7.14
CA CYS A 27 -11.05 -5.78 8.46
C CYS A 27 -11.34 -4.27 8.43
N TYR A 28 -11.37 -3.65 7.25
CA TYR A 28 -11.53 -2.20 7.07
C TYR A 28 -12.79 -1.85 6.29
N ARG A 29 -13.23 -0.59 6.43
CA ARG A 29 -14.37 -0.06 5.68
C ARG A 29 -13.92 0.40 4.29
N GLY A 30 -14.37 -0.31 3.25
CA GLY A 30 -14.17 0.04 1.84
C GLY A 30 -15.38 0.73 1.22
N GLY A 31 -15.40 0.84 -0.11
CA GLY A 31 -16.51 1.44 -0.84
C GLY A 31 -16.53 2.96 -0.68
N GLY A 32 -17.64 3.53 -0.20
CA GLY A 32 -17.82 4.97 -0.06
C GLY A 32 -17.13 5.60 1.15
N ASP A 33 -16.68 4.79 2.13
CA ASP A 33 -15.88 5.26 3.25
C ASP A 33 -14.51 5.83 2.78
N VAL A 34 -13.83 6.56 3.66
CA VAL A 34 -12.49 7.13 3.39
C VAL A 34 -11.44 6.38 4.19
N THR A 35 -10.93 5.32 3.58
CA THR A 35 -9.81 4.51 4.09
C THR A 35 -8.64 4.54 3.10
N ILE A 36 -7.45 4.87 3.63
CA ILE A 36 -6.15 4.81 2.95
C ILE A 36 -5.24 3.90 3.79
N LEU A 37 -4.72 2.83 3.18
CA LEU A 37 -3.98 1.77 3.88
C LEU A 37 -2.69 1.40 3.12
N GLY A 38 -1.59 1.26 3.85
CA GLY A 38 -0.34 0.66 3.36
C GLY A 38 0.85 0.90 4.30
N GLU A 39 2.07 0.76 3.79
CA GLU A 39 3.28 1.04 4.58
C GLU A 39 3.45 2.56 4.74
N ARG A 40 3.51 3.06 5.98
CA ARG A 40 3.48 4.50 6.27
C ARG A 40 4.88 5.01 6.51
N TYR A 41 5.30 6.01 5.74
CA TYR A 41 6.59 6.68 5.86
C TYR A 41 6.37 8.13 6.28
N GLY A 42 7.38 8.71 6.91
CA GLY A 42 7.39 10.11 7.32
C GLY A 42 8.36 10.94 6.49
N TYR A 43 7.95 12.14 6.10
CA TYR A 43 8.81 13.11 5.44
C TYR A 43 8.85 14.43 6.21
N GLY A 44 10.03 15.03 6.30
CA GLY A 44 10.19 16.39 6.82
C GLY A 44 10.10 16.55 8.35
N TYR A 45 9.83 15.50 9.11
CA TYR A 45 9.92 15.54 10.57
C TYR A 45 11.33 15.88 11.03
N GLY A 46 11.44 16.78 12.02
CA GLY A 46 12.72 17.16 12.64
C GLY A 46 13.61 18.12 11.84
N LYS A 47 13.23 18.52 10.61
CA LYS A 47 13.97 19.56 9.87
C LYS A 47 13.70 20.92 10.50
N LYS A 48 14.75 21.65 10.92
CA LYS A 48 14.66 22.97 11.59
C LYS A 48 13.90 24.01 10.76
N ASP A 49 14.02 23.96 9.44
CA ASP A 49 13.32 24.88 8.52
C ASP A 49 11.91 24.39 8.12
N ALA A 50 11.51 23.22 8.61
CA ALA A 50 10.25 22.56 8.34
C ALA A 50 9.49 22.19 9.63
N ILE A 51 9.80 22.86 10.75
CA ILE A 51 9.02 22.74 11.98
C ILE A 51 7.57 23.08 11.61
N HIS A 52 6.66 22.11 11.79
CA HIS A 52 5.24 22.11 11.35
C HIS A 52 4.93 21.79 9.87
N LYS A 53 5.88 21.29 9.08
CA LYS A 53 5.66 20.86 7.67
C LYS A 53 5.93 19.37 7.43
N GLY A 54 6.21 18.60 8.48
CA GLY A 54 6.31 17.16 8.38
C GLY A 54 4.94 16.53 8.08
N TYR A 55 4.94 15.47 7.27
CA TYR A 55 3.73 14.72 6.96
C TYR A 55 4.04 13.24 6.73
N ASP A 56 3.00 12.43 6.89
CA ASP A 56 3.03 11.02 6.56
C ASP A 56 2.54 10.80 5.13
N TYR A 57 3.01 9.73 4.51
CA TYR A 57 2.51 9.20 3.25
C TYR A 57 2.53 7.67 3.28
N ILE A 58 1.70 7.04 2.44
CA ILE A 58 1.82 5.60 2.18
C ILE A 58 2.77 5.45 1.00
N THR A 59 3.79 4.60 1.11
CA THR A 59 4.78 4.43 0.03
C THR A 59 4.14 3.83 -1.22
N GLY A 60 4.47 4.38 -2.39
CA GLY A 60 3.93 3.90 -3.67
C GLY A 60 4.32 2.46 -4.00
N GLY A 61 5.60 2.13 -3.87
CA GLY A 61 6.15 0.83 -4.27
C GLY A 61 5.66 -0.34 -3.42
N GLY A 62 5.43 -0.13 -2.11
CA GLY A 62 4.76 -1.11 -1.25
C GLY A 62 3.29 -1.36 -1.64
N GLY A 63 2.71 -0.50 -2.46
CA GLY A 63 1.31 -0.51 -2.84
C GLY A 63 0.43 0.22 -1.81
N THR A 64 -0.60 0.91 -2.32
CA THR A 64 -1.58 1.63 -1.50
C THR A 64 -2.97 1.08 -1.78
N ALA A 65 -3.65 0.62 -0.74
CA ALA A 65 -5.07 0.27 -0.81
C ALA A 65 -5.94 1.49 -0.48
N LEU A 66 -6.77 1.87 -1.44
CA LEU A 66 -7.70 2.98 -1.36
C LEU A 66 -9.13 2.44 -1.42
N SER A 67 -9.95 2.82 -0.44
CA SER A 67 -11.40 2.79 -0.66
C SER A 67 -11.79 3.67 -1.85
N VAL A 68 -12.92 3.38 -2.52
CA VAL A 68 -13.39 4.22 -3.64
C VAL A 68 -13.65 5.67 -3.18
N GLY A 69 -14.16 5.86 -1.96
CA GLY A 69 -14.33 7.18 -1.34
C GLY A 69 -13.00 7.91 -1.17
N ALA A 70 -11.97 7.23 -0.66
CA ALA A 70 -10.63 7.81 -0.56
C ALA A 70 -10.04 8.16 -1.93
N ALA A 71 -10.14 7.28 -2.92
CA ALA A 71 -9.63 7.55 -4.28
C ALA A 71 -10.32 8.79 -4.91
N LYS A 72 -11.64 8.91 -4.76
CA LYS A 72 -12.40 10.08 -5.22
C LYS A 72 -12.03 11.37 -4.50
N LEU A 73 -11.69 11.28 -3.22
CA LEU A 73 -11.26 12.45 -2.45
C LEU A 73 -9.85 12.88 -2.85
N LEU A 74 -8.93 11.91 -2.99
CA LEU A 74 -7.55 12.13 -3.41
C LEU A 74 -7.44 12.60 -4.87
N SER A 75 -8.39 12.29 -5.75
CA SER A 75 -8.38 12.79 -7.14
C SER A 75 -8.53 14.31 -7.25
N GLN A 76 -8.80 15.01 -6.14
CA GLN A 76 -8.84 16.47 -6.07
C GLN A 76 -7.48 17.08 -5.72
N CYS A 77 -6.49 16.26 -5.42
CA CYS A 77 -5.11 16.64 -5.20
C CYS A 77 -4.42 16.91 -6.54
N ALA A 78 -3.45 17.82 -6.54
CA ALA A 78 -2.69 18.17 -7.73
C ALA A 78 -1.19 18.06 -7.42
N CYS A 79 -0.44 17.49 -8.35
CA CYS A 79 1.01 17.45 -8.29
C CYS A 79 1.58 18.85 -8.53
N ALA A 80 2.61 19.22 -7.77
CA ALA A 80 3.29 20.50 -7.95
C ALA A 80 4.12 20.55 -9.24
N SER A 81 4.57 19.39 -9.73
CA SER A 81 5.28 19.21 -11.00
C SER A 81 5.09 17.79 -11.54
N LEU A 82 5.43 17.57 -12.81
CA LEU A 82 5.40 16.24 -13.44
C LEU A 82 6.39 15.24 -12.84
N SER A 83 7.42 15.73 -12.15
CA SER A 83 8.45 14.91 -11.49
C SER A 83 8.20 14.77 -9.99
N ALA A 84 7.09 15.29 -9.47
CA ALA A 84 6.77 15.17 -8.06
C ALA A 84 6.45 13.70 -7.76
N PRO A 85 6.99 13.11 -6.67
CA PRO A 85 6.62 11.77 -6.26
C PRO A 85 5.13 11.73 -5.90
N ASP A 86 4.39 10.86 -6.56
CA ASP A 86 2.92 10.79 -6.44
C ASP A 86 2.49 10.41 -5.03
N ASP A 87 3.16 9.43 -4.42
CA ASP A 87 2.86 8.93 -3.08
C ASP A 87 3.02 10.01 -1.99
N MET A 88 4.13 10.75 -2.03
CA MET A 88 4.37 11.89 -1.14
C MET A 88 3.39 13.04 -1.42
N THR A 89 3.04 13.29 -2.68
CA THR A 89 2.05 14.31 -3.06
C THR A 89 0.68 13.97 -2.48
N LEU A 90 0.25 12.71 -2.62
CA LEU A 90 -1.01 12.21 -2.07
C LEU A 90 -1.00 12.28 -0.54
N GLY A 91 0.10 11.89 0.12
CA GLY A 91 0.24 11.98 1.58
C GLY A 91 0.21 13.41 2.12
N ALA A 92 0.91 14.33 1.45
CA ALA A 92 0.89 15.75 1.79
C ALA A 92 -0.51 16.35 1.63
N CYS A 93 -1.20 16.05 0.53
CA CYS A 93 -2.57 16.51 0.29
C CYS A 93 -3.56 15.92 1.31
N ALA A 94 -3.47 14.61 1.58
CA ALA A 94 -4.29 13.92 2.58
C ALA A 94 -4.13 14.56 3.96
N THR A 95 -2.88 14.80 4.38
CA THR A 95 -2.55 15.35 5.70
C THR A 95 -2.91 16.83 5.81
N HIS A 96 -2.41 17.66 4.91
CA HIS A 96 -2.46 19.12 5.06
C HIS A 96 -3.74 19.75 4.53
N ARG A 97 -4.34 19.18 3.48
CA ARG A 97 -5.54 19.76 2.84
C ARG A 97 -6.82 19.06 3.27
N LEU A 98 -6.81 17.73 3.24
CA LEU A 98 -8.02 16.92 3.42
C LEU A 98 -8.24 16.44 4.87
N ARG A 99 -7.20 16.50 5.70
CA ARG A 99 -7.18 16.00 7.10
C ARG A 99 -7.64 14.53 7.20
N VAL A 100 -7.21 13.71 6.25
CA VAL A 100 -7.51 12.28 6.20
C VAL A 100 -6.39 11.50 6.88
N PRO A 101 -6.68 10.62 7.84
CA PRO A 101 -5.66 9.78 8.46
C PRO A 101 -5.16 8.70 7.51
N LEU A 102 -3.86 8.43 7.58
CA LEU A 102 -3.22 7.33 6.84
C LEU A 102 -3.07 6.12 7.77
N THR A 103 -3.67 4.99 7.39
CA THR A 103 -3.61 3.76 8.16
C THR A 103 -2.34 3.00 7.80
N HIS A 104 -1.47 2.81 8.79
CA HIS A 104 -0.27 2.01 8.62
C HIS A 104 -0.60 0.52 8.71
N SER A 105 -0.05 -0.27 7.80
CA SER A 105 0.07 -1.73 7.93
C SER A 105 1.52 -2.14 7.69
N PRO A 106 2.13 -2.95 8.58
CA PRO A 106 3.48 -3.47 8.40
C PRO A 106 3.54 -4.62 7.39
N LEU A 107 2.42 -5.00 6.79
CA LEU A 107 2.34 -6.13 5.84
C LEU A 107 2.65 -5.70 4.41
N PHE A 108 2.72 -4.40 4.14
CA PHE A 108 3.12 -3.82 2.87
C PHE A 108 4.60 -3.46 2.94
N HIS A 109 5.35 -3.70 1.85
CA HIS A 109 6.80 -3.53 1.88
C HIS A 109 7.32 -2.78 0.65
N GLN A 110 7.91 -1.60 0.87
CA GLN A 110 8.59 -0.75 -0.10
C GLN A 110 9.91 -1.32 -0.64
N ALA A 111 10.41 -2.41 -0.05
CA ALA A 111 11.65 -3.06 -0.48
C ALA A 111 11.44 -4.55 -0.77
N ARG A 112 12.53 -5.22 -1.15
CA ARG A 112 12.51 -6.63 -1.52
C ARG A 112 12.54 -7.49 -0.26
N PRO A 113 12.09 -8.75 -0.30
CA PRO A 113 12.10 -9.62 0.88
C PRO A 113 13.48 -9.72 1.56
N GLN A 114 14.57 -9.79 0.80
CA GLN A 114 15.93 -9.90 1.35
C GLN A 114 16.45 -8.62 2.03
N ASP A 115 15.78 -7.49 1.83
CA ASP A 115 16.15 -6.21 2.47
C ASP A 115 15.56 -6.11 3.89
N TYR A 116 14.71 -7.06 4.29
CA TYR A 116 14.14 -7.15 5.64
C TYR A 116 14.79 -8.29 6.44
N PRO A 117 14.91 -8.16 7.77
CA PRO A 117 15.30 -9.27 8.64
C PRO A 117 14.34 -10.45 8.48
N ARG A 118 14.88 -11.67 8.42
CA ARG A 118 14.09 -12.88 8.21
C ARG A 118 13.04 -13.08 9.31
N GLU A 119 13.38 -12.69 10.54
CA GLU A 119 12.53 -12.81 11.72
C GLU A 119 11.28 -11.94 11.62
N VAL A 120 11.40 -10.77 10.96
CA VAL A 120 10.26 -9.86 10.72
C VAL A 120 9.31 -10.51 9.72
N LEU A 121 9.84 -10.99 8.59
CA LEU A 121 9.02 -11.60 7.54
C LEU A 121 8.46 -12.98 7.92
N ALA A 122 9.12 -13.70 8.84
CA ALA A 122 8.63 -14.98 9.33
C ALA A 122 7.50 -14.83 10.37
N ARG A 123 7.48 -13.72 11.11
CA ARG A 123 6.44 -13.43 12.09
C ARG A 123 5.15 -12.95 11.42
N ASP A 124 5.30 -12.08 10.44
CA ASP A 124 4.17 -11.43 9.78
C ASP A 124 3.79 -12.18 8.49
N ARG A 125 2.58 -11.96 7.96
CA ARG A 125 2.15 -12.50 6.66
C ARG A 125 2.14 -11.37 5.62
N PRO A 126 3.24 -11.17 4.86
CA PRO A 126 3.33 -10.06 3.91
C PRO A 126 2.17 -10.07 2.90
N ILE A 127 1.72 -8.88 2.53
CA ILE A 127 0.75 -8.63 1.45
C ILE A 127 1.49 -8.35 0.15
N SER A 128 2.54 -7.55 0.20
CA SER A 128 3.25 -7.07 -0.98
C SER A 128 4.75 -6.88 -0.72
N PHE A 129 5.51 -6.89 -1.81
CA PHE A 129 6.91 -6.48 -1.89
C PHE A 129 7.13 -5.66 -3.16
N HIS A 130 8.08 -4.72 -3.09
CA HIS A 130 8.48 -3.86 -4.21
C HIS A 130 9.79 -4.33 -4.85
N ARG A 131 10.10 -3.82 -6.05
CA ARG A 131 11.31 -4.16 -6.83
C ARG A 131 11.47 -5.66 -7.02
N HIS A 132 10.41 -6.32 -7.49
CA HIS A 132 10.40 -7.77 -7.72
C HIS A 132 11.38 -8.25 -8.80
N SER A 133 12.05 -7.36 -9.52
CA SER A 133 12.96 -7.69 -10.64
C SER A 133 14.25 -8.38 -10.18
N THR A 134 14.60 -8.34 -8.89
CA THR A 134 15.71 -9.15 -8.35
C THR A 134 15.49 -9.43 -6.87
N PRO A 135 15.06 -10.64 -6.46
CA PRO A 135 15.14 -11.92 -7.17
C PRO A 135 13.92 -12.19 -8.06
N ASP A 136 14.02 -13.19 -8.95
CA ASP A 136 12.95 -13.65 -9.87
C ASP A 136 11.53 -13.54 -9.27
N PRO A 137 10.62 -12.76 -9.88
CA PRO A 137 9.27 -12.53 -9.34
C PRO A 137 8.46 -13.80 -9.14
N LEU A 138 8.66 -14.81 -9.98
CA LEU A 138 7.95 -16.08 -9.84
C LEU A 138 8.41 -16.82 -8.58
N LYS A 139 9.69 -16.71 -8.21
CA LYS A 139 10.20 -17.27 -6.96
C LYS A 139 9.68 -16.49 -5.76
N VAL A 140 9.60 -15.16 -5.85
CA VAL A 140 9.00 -14.34 -4.78
C VAL A 140 7.53 -14.75 -4.59
N TYR A 141 6.76 -14.84 -5.67
CA TYR A 141 5.36 -15.28 -5.63
C TYR A 141 5.21 -16.68 -5.02
N ALA A 142 5.95 -17.65 -5.52
CA ALA A 142 5.91 -19.04 -5.05
C ALA A 142 6.25 -19.14 -3.56
N THR A 143 7.25 -18.38 -3.11
CA THR A 143 7.71 -18.40 -1.72
C THR A 143 6.70 -17.75 -0.77
N TRP A 144 6.13 -16.61 -1.15
CA TRP A 144 5.39 -15.76 -0.20
C TRP A 144 3.88 -15.80 -0.33
N PHE A 145 3.31 -16.08 -1.52
CA PHE A 145 1.90 -15.84 -1.81
C PHE A 145 1.15 -17.04 -2.41
N GLN A 146 1.83 -17.87 -3.20
CA GLN A 146 1.20 -18.94 -3.98
C GLN A 146 0.33 -19.89 -3.16
N HIS A 147 0.79 -20.30 -1.96
CA HIS A 147 0.02 -21.22 -1.12
C HIS A 147 -1.38 -20.69 -0.77
N ASP A 148 -1.45 -19.42 -0.34
CA ASP A 148 -2.68 -18.77 0.11
C ASP A 148 -3.60 -18.46 -1.08
N ASP A 149 -3.03 -17.97 -2.18
CA ASP A 149 -3.80 -17.63 -3.38
C ASP A 149 -4.41 -18.87 -4.06
N LEU A 150 -3.71 -20.01 -4.05
CA LEU A 150 -4.26 -21.26 -4.57
C LEU A 150 -5.34 -21.85 -3.64
N ALA A 151 -5.28 -21.58 -2.34
CA ALA A 151 -6.33 -21.98 -1.40
C ALA A 151 -7.64 -21.21 -1.65
N LEU A 152 -7.57 -19.94 -2.08
CA LEU A 152 -8.74 -19.17 -2.49
C LEU A 152 -9.44 -19.78 -3.71
N ARG A 153 -8.69 -20.08 -4.78
CA ARG A 153 -9.27 -20.62 -6.03
C ARG A 153 -10.09 -21.89 -5.81
N ARG A 154 -9.60 -22.79 -4.96
CA ARG A 154 -10.32 -24.03 -4.62
C ARG A 154 -11.65 -23.80 -3.88
N ARG A 155 -11.82 -22.66 -3.20
CA ARG A 155 -13.08 -22.31 -2.51
C ARG A 155 -14.10 -21.72 -3.47
N ASP A 156 -13.66 -21.01 -4.50
CA ASP A 156 -14.54 -20.42 -5.51
C ASP A 156 -15.01 -21.46 -6.55
N GLU A 157 -14.33 -22.60 -6.65
CA GLU A 157 -14.68 -23.74 -7.52
C GLU A 157 -15.63 -24.78 -6.87
N LEU A 158 -15.97 -24.62 -5.59
CA LEU A 158 -16.87 -25.48 -4.81
C LEU A 158 -18.24 -24.80 -4.60
#